data_AF-A0A527VQL1-F1
#
_entry.id   AF-A0A527VQL1-F1
#
_cell.length_a   1.000
_cell.length_b   1.000
_cell.length_c   1.000
_cell.angle_alpha   90.00
_cell.angle_beta   90.00
_cell.angle_gamma   90.00
#
_symmetry.space_group_name_H-M   'P 1'
#
loop_
_entity.id
_entity.type
_entity.pdbx_description
1 polymer ?
#
loop_
_entity_poly.entity_id
_entity_poly.type
_entity_poly.pdbx_seq_one_letter_code
_entity_poly.pdbx_strand_id
1 'polypeptide(L)'
;HPFLVLSSAMRQLQAIQALRGQMESGGRNATSVVAGARPPVFFSRRKLVEKTLERWNVEALGRALGRLQTAVLQTRKRPDLSEALARQALLGIAIESARLGQR
;
A
#
# COMPACT_ATOMS: atom_id res chain seq x y z
N HIS A 1 -18.95 -4.71 0.39
CA HIS A 1 -18.37 -6.05 0.12
C HIS A 1 -16.88 -6.07 0.48
N PRO A 2 -16.42 -6.90 1.43
CA PRO A 2 -15.03 -6.91 1.94
C PRO A 2 -13.96 -7.01 0.85
N PHE A 3 -14.23 -7.81 -0.20
CA PHE A 3 -13.35 -7.95 -1.36
C PHE A 3 -13.03 -6.63 -2.07
N LEU A 4 -14.01 -5.73 -2.27
CA LEU A 4 -13.79 -4.48 -2.99
C LEU A 4 -12.84 -3.56 -2.20
N VAL A 5 -13.00 -3.52 -0.88
CA VAL A 5 -12.13 -2.73 0.01
C VAL A 5 -10.71 -3.27 -0.03
N LEU A 6 -10.54 -4.58 0.19
CA LEU A 6 -9.21 -5.21 0.17
C LEU A 6 -8.53 -5.06 -1.20
N SER A 7 -9.28 -5.22 -2.30
CA SER A 7 -8.75 -5.07 -3.66
C SER A 7 -8.36 -3.62 -3.97
N SER A 8 -9.14 -2.64 -3.48
CA SER A 8 -8.81 -1.23 -3.64
C SER A 8 -7.54 -0.86 -2.88
N ALA A 9 -7.39 -1.33 -1.64
CA ALA A 9 -6.17 -1.15 -0.85
C ALA A 9 -4.96 -1.78 -1.55
N MET A 10 -5.11 -3.00 -2.07
CA MET A 10 -4.05 -3.71 -2.78
C MET A 10 -3.55 -2.93 -4.00
N ARG A 11 -4.46 -2.38 -4.82
CA ARG A 11 -4.09 -1.54 -5.97
C ARG A 11 -3.32 -0.28 -5.55
N GLN A 12 -3.72 0.36 -4.44
CA GLN A 12 -2.99 1.51 -3.91
C GLN A 12 -1.57 1.12 -3.48
N LEU A 13 -1.40 0.04 -2.71
CA LEU A 13 -0.07 -0.42 -2.30
C LEU A 13 0.79 -0.87 -3.48
N GLN A 14 0.22 -1.50 -4.51
CA GLN A 14 0.94 -1.87 -5.73
C GLN A 14 1.43 -0.63 -6.50
N ALA A 15 0.62 0.43 -6.59
CA ALA A 15 1.03 1.69 -7.19
C ALA A 15 2.21 2.31 -6.42
N ILE A 16 2.15 2.31 -5.08
CA ILE A 16 3.26 2.76 -4.24
C ILE A 16 4.51 1.88 -4.42
N GLN A 17 4.35 0.55 -4.51
CA GLN A 17 5.45 -0.39 -4.74
C GLN A 17 6.15 -0.14 -6.08
N ALA A 18 5.40 0.11 -7.15
CA ALA A 18 5.97 0.42 -8.45
C ALA A 18 6.78 1.73 -8.44
N LEU A 19 6.27 2.77 -7.77
CA LEU A 19 6.99 4.03 -7.60
C LEU A 19 8.20 3.87 -6.68
N ARG A 20 8.10 3.09 -5.60
CA ARG A 20 9.22 2.86 -4.69
C ARG A 20 10.36 2.09 -5.37
N GLY A 21 10.04 1.07 -6.17
CA GLY A 21 11.03 0.35 -6.96
C GLY A 21 11.76 1.27 -7.95
N GLN A 22 11.04 2.22 -8.54
CA GLN A 22 11.60 3.27 -9.41
C GLN A 22 12.53 4.27 -8.69
N MET A 23 12.33 4.50 -7.40
CA MET A 23 13.24 5.31 -6.57
C MET A 23 14.52 4.53 -6.28
N GLU A 24 14.39 3.29 -5.81
CA GLU A 24 15.52 2.46 -5.39
C GLU A 24 16.41 2.06 -6.57
N SER A 25 15.85 1.69 -7.73
CA SER A 25 16.64 1.31 -8.90
C SER A 25 17.34 2.48 -9.59
N GLY A 26 16.71 3.67 -9.56
CA GLY A 26 17.21 4.87 -10.25
C GLY A 26 17.97 5.85 -9.34
N GLY A 27 18.10 5.57 -8.04
CA GLY A 27 18.63 6.53 -7.07
C GLY A 27 17.83 7.85 -7.01
N ARG A 28 16.55 7.82 -7.39
CA ARG A 28 15.71 9.01 -7.55
C ARG A 28 14.99 9.34 -6.24
N ASN A 29 14.86 10.63 -5.94
CA ASN A 29 14.08 11.09 -4.80
C ASN A 29 12.56 10.99 -5.05
N ALA A 30 11.76 11.06 -3.98
CA ALA A 30 10.31 10.87 -4.05
C ALA A 30 9.62 11.88 -4.97
N THR A 31 9.99 13.16 -4.89
CA THR A 31 9.42 14.23 -5.73
C THR A 31 9.61 13.97 -7.22
N SER A 32 10.82 13.58 -7.63
CA SER A 32 11.14 13.29 -9.04
C SER A 32 10.37 12.08 -9.56
N VAL A 33 10.22 11.02 -8.74
CA VAL A 33 9.46 9.84 -9.12
C VAL A 33 7.96 10.13 -9.21
N VAL A 34 7.40 10.91 -8.28
CA VAL A 34 5.99 11.32 -8.34
C VAL A 34 5.72 12.24 -9.52
N ALA A 35 6.67 13.12 -9.88
CA ALA A 35 6.56 13.94 -11.08
C ALA A 35 6.61 13.14 -12.38
N GLY A 36 7.42 12.09 -12.43
CA GLY A 36 7.55 11.18 -13.57
C GLY A 36 6.53 10.04 -13.60
N ALA A 37 5.60 9.97 -12.64
CA ALA A 37 4.69 8.85 -12.49
C ALA A 37 3.75 8.69 -13.70
N ARG A 38 3.57 7.44 -14.13
CA ARG A 38 2.61 7.04 -15.17
C ARG A 38 1.80 5.85 -14.64
N PRO A 39 0.49 5.99 -14.37
CA PRO A 39 -0.35 7.19 -14.57
C PRO A 39 0.00 8.37 -13.65
N PRO A 40 -0.37 9.61 -14.01
CA PRO A 40 -0.06 10.79 -13.20
C PRO A 40 -0.71 10.73 -11.81
N VAL A 41 0.05 11.09 -10.78
CA VAL A 41 -0.50 11.31 -9.45
C VAL A 41 -1.23 12.65 -9.44
N PHE A 42 -2.52 12.62 -9.10
CA PHE A 42 -3.33 13.83 -9.00
C PHE A 42 -2.68 14.86 -8.07
N PHE A 43 -2.68 16.14 -8.46
CA PHE A 43 -1.86 17.17 -7.81
C PHE A 43 -2.10 17.28 -6.30
N SER A 44 -3.36 17.16 -5.84
CA SER A 44 -3.68 17.25 -4.42
C SER A 44 -3.14 16.07 -3.59
N ARG A 45 -2.82 14.94 -4.25
CA ARG A 45 -2.28 13.73 -3.62
C ARG A 45 -0.76 13.64 -3.67
N ARG A 46 -0.07 14.51 -4.44
CA ARG A 46 1.39 14.41 -4.66
C ARG A 46 2.15 14.40 -3.35
N LYS A 47 1.93 15.38 -2.47
CA LYS A 47 2.57 15.45 -1.15
C LYS A 47 2.33 14.21 -0.29
N LEU A 48 1.12 13.65 -0.34
CA LEU A 48 0.79 12.43 0.40
C LEU A 48 1.56 11.22 -0.14
N VAL A 49 1.63 11.08 -1.46
CA VAL A 49 2.36 9.99 -2.12
C VAL A 49 3.86 10.12 -1.87
N GLU A 50 4.43 11.31 -2.00
CA GLU A 50 5.85 11.58 -1.71
C GLU A 50 6.22 11.15 -0.28
N LYS A 51 5.46 11.63 0.71
CA LYS A 51 5.65 11.26 2.12
C LYS A 51 5.49 9.76 2.37
N THR A 52 4.60 9.10 1.62
CA THR A 52 4.43 7.65 1.70
C THR A 52 5.66 6.93 1.16
N LEU A 53 6.18 7.37 0.02
CA LEU A 53 7.37 6.80 -0.61
C LEU A 53 8.66 6.99 0.22
N GLU A 54 8.75 8.07 0.98
CA GLU A 54 9.86 8.30 1.92
C GLU A 54 9.85 7.31 3.09
N ARG A 55 8.66 6.96 3.59
CA ARG A 55 8.47 6.11 4.77
C ARG A 55 8.49 4.62 4.46
N TRP A 56 7.95 4.22 3.32
CA TRP A 56 7.79 2.83 2.94
C TRP A 56 8.96 2.35 2.08
N ASN A 57 9.51 1.18 2.40
CA ASN A 57 10.48 0.47 1.57
C ASN A 57 9.82 -0.74 0.87
N VAL A 58 10.53 -1.32 -0.11
CA VAL A 58 10.01 -2.43 -0.92
C VAL A 58 9.62 -3.65 -0.06
N GLU A 59 10.40 -3.96 0.97
CA GLU A 59 10.13 -5.08 1.87
C GLU A 59 8.83 -4.90 2.66
N ALA A 60 8.62 -3.72 3.24
CA ALA A 60 7.40 -3.41 3.98
C ALA A 60 6.16 -3.44 3.08
N LEU A 61 6.29 -2.91 1.85
CA LEU A 61 5.22 -2.99 0.85
C LEU A 61 4.92 -4.45 0.50
N GLY A 62 5.95 -5.29 0.34
CA GLY A 62 5.79 -6.72 0.10
C GLY A 62 5.03 -7.44 1.22
N ARG A 63 5.39 -7.19 2.49
CA ARG A 63 4.67 -7.77 3.64
C ARG A 63 3.21 -7.32 3.71
N ALA A 64 2.95 -6.03 3.51
CA ALA A 64 1.59 -5.50 3.55
C ALA A 64 0.72 -6.04 2.40
N LEU A 65 1.29 -6.21 1.20
CA LEU A 65 0.60 -6.85 0.07
C LEU A 65 0.31 -8.33 0.33
N GLY A 66 1.26 -9.07 0.90
CA GLY A 66 1.05 -10.46 1.31
C GLY A 66 -0.06 -10.60 2.35
N ARG A 67 -0.15 -9.66 3.30
CA ARG A 67 -1.24 -9.58 4.29
C ARG A 67 -2.60 -9.37 3.61
N LEU A 68 -2.68 -8.48 2.62
CA LEU A 68 -3.93 -8.25 1.87
C LEU A 68 -4.35 -9.46 1.04
N GLN A 69 -3.42 -10.11 0.33
CA GLN A 69 -3.68 -11.32 -0.46
C GLN A 69 -4.19 -12.46 0.43
N THR A 70 -3.54 -12.66 1.58
CA THR A 70 -3.97 -13.64 2.59
C THR A 70 -5.38 -13.31 3.09
N ALA A 71 -5.66 -12.04 3.41
CA ALA A 71 -6.99 -11.62 3.86
C ALA A 71 -8.07 -11.91 2.82
N VAL A 72 -7.81 -11.60 1.53
CA VAL A 72 -8.74 -11.92 0.43
C VAL A 72 -9.03 -13.42 0.39
N LEU A 73 -8.01 -14.27 0.45
CA LEU A 73 -8.20 -15.73 0.48
C LEU A 73 -9.05 -16.16 1.69
N GLN A 74 -8.77 -15.64 2.88
CA GLN A 74 -9.51 -15.98 4.10
C GLN A 74 -10.98 -15.53 4.03
N THR A 75 -11.26 -14.33 3.49
CA THR A 75 -12.65 -13.86 3.31
C THR A 75 -13.46 -14.74 2.35
N ARG A 76 -12.80 -15.41 1.39
CA ARG A 76 -13.44 -16.37 0.48
C ARG A 76 -13.65 -17.74 1.13
N LYS A 77 -12.69 -18.19 1.94
CA LYS A 77 -12.78 -19.47 2.67
C LYS A 77 -13.78 -19.43 3.82
N ARG A 78 -13.96 -18.27 4.45
CA ARG A 78 -14.84 -18.05 5.62
C ARG A 78 -15.70 -16.80 5.40
N PRO A 79 -16.78 -16.89 4.61
CA PRO A 79 -17.64 -15.75 4.29
C PRO A 79 -18.28 -15.12 5.55
N ASP A 80 -18.60 -15.95 6.55
CA ASP A 80 -19.12 -15.59 7.86
C ASP A 80 -18.17 -14.66 8.64
N LEU A 81 -16.85 -14.82 8.48
CA LEU A 81 -15.82 -13.98 9.12
C LEU A 81 -15.28 -12.88 8.21
N SER A 82 -15.85 -12.70 7.01
CA SER A 82 -15.24 -11.87 5.96
C SER A 82 -15.01 -10.42 6.38
N GLU A 83 -15.94 -9.82 7.12
CA GLU A 83 -15.81 -8.44 7.61
C GLU A 83 -14.72 -8.31 8.69
N ALA A 84 -14.72 -9.22 9.67
CA ALA A 84 -13.73 -9.23 10.76
C ALA A 84 -12.31 -9.43 10.21
N LEU A 85 -12.14 -10.36 9.26
CA LEU A 85 -10.86 -10.63 8.60
C LEU A 85 -10.37 -9.41 7.79
N ALA A 86 -11.25 -8.76 7.04
CA ALA A 86 -10.88 -7.56 6.28
C ALA A 86 -10.49 -6.41 7.22
N ARG A 87 -11.26 -6.19 8.29
CA ARG A 87 -10.98 -5.18 9.32
C ARG A 87 -9.62 -5.42 9.98
N GLN A 88 -9.34 -6.64 10.43
CA GLN A 88 -8.07 -7.01 11.05
C GLN A 88 -6.88 -6.83 10.09
N ALA A 89 -7.06 -7.15 8.81
CA ALA A 89 -6.02 -6.96 7.80
C ALA A 89 -5.68 -5.49 7.64
N LEU A 90 -6.69 -4.64 7.43
CA LEU A 90 -6.53 -3.19 7.23
C LEU A 90 -5.96 -2.49 8.46
N LEU A 91 -6.43 -2.82 9.68
CA LEU A 91 -5.88 -2.26 10.91
C LEU A 91 -4.41 -2.63 11.10
N GLY A 92 -4.02 -3.86 10.78
CA GLY A 92 -2.61 -4.26 10.84
C GLY A 92 -1.72 -3.44 9.90
N ILE A 93 -2.20 -3.11 8.69
CA ILE A 93 -1.48 -2.27 7.73
C ILE A 93 -1.41 -0.82 8.23
N ALA A 94 -2.48 -0.31 8.83
CA ALA A 94 -2.48 1.03 9.43
C ALA A 94 -1.46 1.14 10.58
N ILE A 95 -1.35 0.11 11.42
CA ILE A 95 -0.35 0.04 12.49
C ILE A 95 1.08 -0.03 11.92
N GLU A 96 1.31 -0.84 10.89
CA GLU A 96 2.61 -0.88 10.20
C GLU A 96 2.97 0.49 9.61
N SER A 97 2.01 1.15 8.95
CA SER A 97 2.19 2.51 8.43
C SER A 97 2.53 3.53 9.53
N ALA A 98 1.88 3.43 10.69
CA ALA A 98 2.13 4.32 11.81
C ALA A 98 3.55 4.13 12.36
N ARG A 99 3.98 2.88 12.52
CA ARG A 99 5.33 2.53 12.98
C ARG A 99 6.43 3.01 12.02
N LEU A 100 6.20 2.89 10.71
CA LEU A 100 7.13 3.41 9.70
C LEU A 100 7.22 4.94 9.72
N GLY A 101 6.15 5.63 10.12
CA GLY A 101 6.15 7.10 10.23
C GLY A 101 6.79 7.65 11.50
N GLN A 102 7.13 6.80 12.47
CA GLN A 102 7.84 7.15 13.71
C GLN A 102 9.36 6.97 13.61
N ARG A 103 9.82 6.28 12.56
CA ARG A 103 11.24 6.12 12.23
C ARG A 103 11.70 7.28 11.36
#